data_AF-A0A3D4Y0A0-F1
#
_entry.id   AF-A0A3D4Y0A0-F1
#
_cell.length_a   1.000
_cell.length_b   1.000
_cell.length_c   1.000
_cell.angle_alpha   90.00
_cell.angle_beta   90.00
_cell.angle_gamma   90.00
#
_symmetry.space_group_name_H-M   'P 1'
#
loop_
_entity.id
_entity.type
_entity.pdbx_description
1 polymer ?
#
loop_
_entity_poly.entity_id
_entity_poly.type
_entity_poly.pdbx_seq_one_letter_code
_entity_poly.pdbx_strand_id
1 'polypeptide(L)'
;MKKNKGFTLIELLVVIAIIGILASVVLASLSSARDKGKDAAVKSQLAAMKAQAELYYSTAESYSGICAATQATNGFGDTTGPGLLKAASDSSGISNTISVTLATAGLYNQTLCHDSADAWAVEAPLSTSVSGTPKMYCSDSTGVSKEKSAVLAASAVAC
;
A
#
# COMPACT_ATOMS: atom_id res chain seq x y z
N MET A 1 23.87 60.38 4.80
CA MET A 1 24.38 59.12 5.42
C MET A 1 23.20 58.22 5.75
N LYS A 2 23.02 57.09 5.04
CA LYS A 2 21.96 56.12 5.35
C LYS A 2 22.41 55.29 6.57
N LYS A 3 21.67 55.36 7.67
CA LYS A 3 21.90 54.50 8.85
C LYS A 3 21.47 53.08 8.49
N ASN A 4 22.43 52.17 8.37
CA ASN A 4 22.14 50.73 8.30
C ASN A 4 21.60 50.30 9.67
N LYS A 5 20.31 49.95 9.72
CA LYS A 5 19.72 49.32 10.91
C LYS A 5 20.11 47.84 10.89
N GLY A 6 20.88 47.41 11.88
CA GLY A 6 21.17 45.99 12.11
C GLY A 6 20.00 45.31 12.83
N PHE A 7 19.80 44.03 12.56
CA PHE A 7 18.88 43.18 13.31
C PHE A 7 19.39 42.97 14.73
N THR A 8 18.51 43.00 15.72
CA THR A 8 18.88 42.71 17.12
C THR A 8 18.91 41.20 17.36
N LEU A 9 19.78 40.75 18.28
CA LEU A 9 19.85 39.33 18.66
C LEU A 9 18.52 38.81 19.24
N ILE A 10 17.77 39.66 19.94
CA ILE A 10 16.47 39.29 20.53
C ILE A 10 15.40 39.11 19.45
N GLU A 11 15.41 39.91 18.38
CA GLU A 11 14.50 39.73 17.24
C GLU A 11 14.77 38.39 16.55
N LEU A 12 16.03 38.02 16.35
CA LEU A 12 16.38 36.72 15.77
C LEU A 12 15.97 35.54 16.67
N LEU A 13 16.12 35.69 17.99
CA LEU A 13 15.77 34.65 18.97
C LEU A 13 14.25 34.39 19.00
N VAL A 14 13.43 35.44 18.97
CA VAL A 14 11.96 35.30 18.90
C VAL A 14 11.53 34.60 17.60
N VAL A 15 12.17 34.92 16.48
CA VAL A 15 11.80 34.32 15.18
C VAL A 15 12.05 32.82 15.17
N ILE A 16 13.23 32.36 15.63
CA ILE A 16 13.51 30.92 15.69
C ILE A 16 12.60 30.19 16.69
N ALA A 17 12.19 30.87 17.78
CA ALA A 17 11.25 30.31 18.73
C ALA A 17 9.86 30.09 18.11
N ILE A 18 9.35 31.07 17.36
CA ILE A 18 8.06 30.96 16.66
C ILE A 18 8.12 29.87 15.56
N ILE A 19 9.21 29.84 14.77
CA ILE A 19 9.41 28.80 13.74
C ILE A 19 9.44 27.41 14.39
N GLY A 20 10.09 27.26 15.55
CA GLY A 20 10.13 26.00 16.29
C GLY A 20 8.74 25.51 16.72
N ILE A 21 7.89 26.40 17.25
CA ILE A 21 6.52 26.06 17.64
C ILE A 21 5.71 25.63 16.42
N LEU A 22 5.74 26.41 15.34
CA LEU A 22 4.98 26.10 14.12
C LEU A 22 5.46 24.80 13.46
N ALA A 23 6.77 24.55 13.42
CA ALA A 23 7.34 23.33 12.86
C ALA A 23 6.88 22.08 13.62
N SER A 24 6.76 22.15 14.95
CA SER A 24 6.32 21.01 15.78
C SER A 24 4.90 20.54 15.44
N VAL A 25 3.95 21.48 15.26
CA VAL A 25 2.55 21.18 14.94
C VAL A 25 2.44 20.62 13.51
N VAL A 26 3.15 21.22 12.57
CA VAL A 26 3.16 20.77 11.17
C VAL A 26 3.69 19.34 11.06
N LEU A 27 4.80 19.03 11.76
CA LEU A 27 5.41 17.70 11.72
C LEU A 27 4.47 16.60 12.22
N ALA A 28 3.75 16.86 13.32
CA ALA A 28 2.76 15.92 13.85
C ALA A 28 1.63 15.64 12.85
N SER A 29 1.10 16.67 12.18
CA SER A 29 0.05 16.51 11.18
C SER A 29 0.52 15.77 9.91
N LEU A 30 1.76 16.01 9.50
CA LEU A 30 2.33 15.48 8.25
C LEU A 30 2.53 13.97 8.29
N SER A 31 2.88 13.39 9.44
CA SER A 31 3.01 11.93 9.58
C SER A 31 1.71 11.22 9.22
N SER A 32 0.59 11.67 9.80
CA SER A 32 -0.73 11.06 9.53
C SER A 32 -1.19 11.22 8.08
N ALA A 33 -0.84 12.33 7.45
CA ALA A 33 -1.16 12.58 6.04
C ALA A 33 -0.36 11.66 5.11
N ARG A 34 0.92 11.40 5.43
CA ARG A 34 1.77 10.46 4.67
C ARG A 34 1.23 9.04 4.74
N ASP A 35 0.79 8.58 5.91
CA ASP A 35 0.26 7.22 6.06
C ASP A 35 -1.07 7.03 5.30
N LYS A 36 -1.95 8.04 5.32
CA LYS A 36 -3.15 8.04 4.46
C LYS A 36 -2.81 8.04 2.96
N GLY A 37 -1.74 8.74 2.56
CA GLY A 37 -1.26 8.75 1.18
C GLY A 37 -0.74 7.39 0.72
N LYS A 38 0.01 6.69 1.60
CA LYS A 38 0.43 5.30 1.39
C LYS A 38 -0.76 4.36 1.23
N ASP A 39 -1.76 4.47 2.12
CA ASP A 39 -2.99 3.66 2.05
C ASP A 39 -3.75 3.88 0.73
N ALA A 40 -3.84 5.13 0.27
CA ALA A 40 -4.45 5.45 -1.02
C ALA A 40 -3.67 4.84 -2.20
N ALA A 41 -2.33 4.82 -2.12
CA ALA A 41 -1.50 4.18 -3.12
C ALA A 41 -1.73 2.66 -3.15
N VAL A 42 -1.76 1.97 -2.00
CA VAL A 42 -2.09 0.53 -1.92
C VAL A 42 -3.43 0.24 -2.61
N LYS A 43 -4.47 1.00 -2.26
CA LYS A 43 -5.82 0.85 -2.84
C LYS A 43 -5.80 1.05 -4.36
N SER A 44 -5.03 2.02 -4.85
CA SER A 44 -4.88 2.27 -6.29
C SER A 44 -4.18 1.12 -7.01
N GLN A 45 -3.14 0.52 -6.42
CA GLN A 45 -2.47 -0.64 -7.01
C GLN A 45 -3.41 -1.84 -7.10
N LEU A 46 -4.16 -2.11 -6.02
CA LEU A 46 -5.16 -3.19 -5.99
C LEU A 46 -6.29 -2.97 -7.01
N ALA A 47 -6.71 -1.73 -7.25
CA ALA A 47 -7.66 -1.42 -8.31
C ALA A 47 -7.10 -1.69 -9.71
N ALA A 48 -5.83 -1.36 -9.96
CA ALA A 48 -5.15 -1.67 -11.22
C ALA A 48 -5.04 -3.18 -11.44
N MET A 49 -4.82 -3.96 -10.37
CA MET A 49 -4.77 -5.43 -10.41
C MET A 49 -6.09 -6.03 -10.86
N LYS A 50 -7.24 -5.49 -10.44
CA LYS A 50 -8.56 -5.94 -10.92
C LYS A 50 -8.67 -5.77 -12.44
N ALA A 51 -8.31 -4.60 -12.96
CA ALA A 51 -8.38 -4.36 -14.40
C ALA A 51 -7.46 -5.30 -15.19
N GLN A 52 -6.24 -5.55 -14.70
CA GLN A 52 -5.32 -6.50 -15.32
C GLN A 52 -5.82 -7.94 -15.25
N ALA A 53 -6.49 -8.33 -14.16
CA ALA A 53 -7.07 -9.65 -14.03
C ALA A 53 -8.15 -9.92 -15.07
N GLU A 54 -9.03 -8.96 -15.32
CA GLU A 54 -10.05 -9.10 -16.37
C GLU A 54 -9.44 -9.20 -17.76
N LEU A 55 -8.38 -8.43 -18.04
CA LEU A 55 -7.64 -8.52 -19.30
C LEU A 55 -6.97 -9.88 -19.46
N TYR A 56 -6.39 -10.42 -18.37
CA TYR A 56 -5.78 -11.74 -18.37
C TYR A 56 -6.82 -12.81 -18.65
N TYR A 57 -7.95 -12.81 -17.93
CA TYR A 57 -9.05 -13.76 -18.16
C TYR A 57 -9.59 -13.70 -19.58
N SER A 58 -9.70 -12.51 -20.17
CA SER A 58 -10.14 -12.34 -21.56
C SER A 58 -9.22 -13.01 -22.60
N THR A 59 -7.97 -13.33 -22.25
CA THR A 59 -7.00 -13.94 -23.17
C THR A 59 -6.67 -15.38 -22.82
N ALA A 60 -6.58 -15.70 -21.53
CA ALA A 60 -6.24 -17.01 -21.01
C ALA A 60 -7.47 -17.87 -20.68
N GLU A 61 -8.68 -17.29 -20.69
CA GLU A 61 -9.95 -17.91 -20.29
C GLU A 61 -9.89 -18.51 -18.87
N SER A 62 -8.99 -18.00 -18.04
CA SER A 62 -8.73 -18.49 -16.69
C SER A 62 -7.99 -17.42 -15.89
N TYR A 63 -8.19 -17.38 -14.58
CA TYR A 63 -7.34 -16.60 -13.66
C TYR A 63 -6.14 -17.41 -13.14
N SER A 64 -6.01 -18.68 -13.52
CA SER A 64 -4.93 -19.55 -13.06
C SER A 64 -3.57 -18.99 -13.48
N GLY A 65 -2.68 -18.80 -12.51
CA GLY A 65 -1.36 -18.24 -12.71
C GLY A 65 -1.32 -16.71 -12.69
N ILE A 66 -2.45 -16.03 -12.43
CA ILE A 66 -2.43 -14.58 -12.31
C ILE A 66 -1.61 -14.13 -11.10
N CYS A 67 -1.68 -14.85 -9.97
CA CYS A 67 -0.82 -14.53 -8.83
C CYS A 67 0.62 -15.02 -9.07
N ALA A 68 0.90 -15.82 -10.11
CA ALA A 68 2.19 -16.49 -10.27
C ALA A 68 3.35 -15.48 -10.36
N ALA A 69 4.38 -15.75 -9.58
CA ALA A 69 5.63 -15.01 -9.63
C ALA A 69 6.45 -15.47 -10.84
N THR A 70 6.33 -14.80 -11.99
CA THR A 70 7.48 -14.75 -12.89
C THR A 70 8.58 -13.96 -12.17
N GLN A 71 9.74 -14.58 -12.01
CA GLN A 71 10.80 -14.22 -11.04
C GLN A 71 11.49 -12.86 -11.27
N ALA A 72 10.88 -11.93 -12.01
CA ALA A 72 11.43 -10.59 -12.23
C ALA A 72 10.90 -9.50 -11.29
N THR A 73 9.93 -9.77 -10.38
CA THR A 73 9.68 -9.12 -9.04
C THR A 73 8.20 -9.14 -8.57
N ASN A 74 7.59 -10.33 -8.50
CA ASN A 74 6.32 -10.69 -7.82
C ASN A 74 5.03 -10.07 -8.43
N GLY A 75 4.43 -10.70 -9.46
CA GLY A 75 3.61 -10.06 -10.50
C GLY A 75 2.07 -10.20 -10.49
N PHE A 76 1.45 -9.89 -11.65
CA PHE A 76 0.06 -10.20 -12.07
C PHE A 76 -0.03 -10.59 -13.58
N GLY A 77 1.07 -11.04 -14.20
CA GLY A 77 1.16 -11.39 -15.63
C GLY A 77 1.52 -10.22 -16.58
N ASP A 78 2.57 -10.37 -17.38
CA ASP A 78 3.46 -9.33 -17.93
C ASP A 78 2.94 -8.51 -19.14
N THR A 79 2.99 -7.16 -19.04
CA THR A 79 3.83 -6.28 -19.90
C THR A 79 3.90 -4.86 -19.31
N THR A 80 5.09 -4.49 -18.84
CA THR A 80 5.64 -3.12 -18.67
C THR A 80 5.39 -2.31 -17.38
N GLY A 81 5.50 -2.93 -16.19
CA GLY A 81 5.68 -2.21 -14.92
C GLY A 81 6.23 -3.09 -13.78
N PRO A 82 6.77 -2.53 -12.68
CA PRO A 82 7.12 -3.32 -11.50
C PRO A 82 5.88 -4.10 -11.03
N GLY A 83 6.02 -5.39 -10.71
CA GLY A 83 4.89 -6.29 -10.43
C GLY A 83 3.88 -5.64 -9.46
N LEU A 84 2.59 -5.63 -9.81
CA LEU A 84 1.62 -4.84 -9.04
C LEU A 84 1.48 -5.31 -7.57
N LEU A 85 1.74 -6.59 -7.26
CA LEU A 85 1.89 -7.05 -5.86
C LEU A 85 3.03 -6.32 -5.16
N LYS A 86 4.16 -6.15 -5.85
CA LYS A 86 5.32 -5.42 -5.35
C LYS A 86 5.04 -3.94 -5.19
N ALA A 87 4.37 -3.32 -6.16
CA ALA A 87 3.96 -1.92 -6.06
C ALA A 87 3.01 -1.71 -4.86
N ALA A 88 2.02 -2.59 -4.67
CA ALA A 88 1.14 -2.55 -3.51
C ALA A 88 1.92 -2.71 -2.19
N SER A 89 2.84 -3.68 -2.13
CA SER A 89 3.67 -3.93 -0.95
C SER A 89 4.58 -2.74 -0.61
N ASP A 90 5.25 -2.17 -1.61
CA ASP A 90 6.13 -1.01 -1.42
C ASP A 90 5.36 0.23 -0.99
N SER A 91 4.16 0.41 -1.54
CA SER A 91 3.31 1.54 -1.20
C SER A 91 2.79 1.51 0.24
N SER A 92 2.70 0.32 0.86
CA SER A 92 2.30 0.20 2.28
C SER A 92 3.34 0.79 3.23
N GLY A 93 4.61 0.89 2.83
CA GLY A 93 5.70 1.38 3.69
C GLY A 93 5.99 0.51 4.92
N ILE A 94 5.45 -0.71 4.95
CA ILE A 94 5.72 -1.74 5.96
C ILE A 94 6.75 -2.70 5.36
N SER A 95 7.77 -3.11 6.13
CA SER A 95 8.67 -4.21 5.73
C SER A 95 7.85 -5.49 5.62
N ASN A 96 7.43 -5.79 4.39
CA ASN A 96 6.41 -6.78 4.09
C ASN A 96 6.97 -7.77 3.06
N THR A 97 6.73 -9.06 3.27
CA THR A 97 7.08 -10.12 2.32
C THR A 97 5.87 -10.49 1.49
N ILE A 98 6.03 -10.50 0.17
CA ILE A 98 4.98 -10.97 -0.73
C ILE A 98 4.87 -12.48 -0.60
N SER A 99 3.66 -12.96 -0.35
CA SER A 99 3.34 -14.39 -0.26
C SER A 99 2.35 -14.72 -1.38
N VAL A 100 2.57 -15.83 -2.07
CA VAL A 100 1.73 -16.24 -3.21
C VAL A 100 1.35 -17.71 -3.13
N THR A 101 1.43 -18.28 -1.93
CA THR A 101 1.22 -19.70 -1.70
C THR A 101 -0.23 -19.95 -1.32
N LEU A 102 -1.01 -20.53 -2.24
CA LEU A 102 -2.45 -20.76 -2.08
C LEU A 102 -2.84 -21.51 -0.79
N ALA A 103 -1.99 -22.36 -0.23
CA ALA A 103 -2.34 -23.18 0.94
C ALA A 103 -2.07 -22.53 2.31
N THR A 104 -1.65 -21.26 2.35
CA THR A 104 -1.25 -20.59 3.61
C THR A 104 -2.11 -19.35 3.84
N ALA A 105 -2.61 -19.17 5.06
CA ALA A 105 -3.28 -17.93 5.43
C ALA A 105 -2.27 -16.75 5.43
N GLY A 106 -2.75 -15.55 5.13
CA GLY A 106 -1.94 -14.34 5.19
C GLY A 106 -1.46 -14.01 6.60
N LEU A 107 -0.50 -13.09 6.69
CA LEU A 107 -0.14 -12.43 7.95
C LEU A 107 -0.36 -10.92 7.77
N TYR A 108 -0.50 -10.20 8.87
CA TYR A 108 -0.80 -8.76 8.86
C TYR A 108 0.33 -7.88 8.29
N ASN A 109 1.51 -8.44 8.07
CA ASN A 109 2.65 -7.80 7.44
C ASN A 109 2.96 -8.39 6.08
N GLN A 110 2.01 -9.08 5.44
CA GLN A 110 2.20 -9.77 4.17
C GLN A 110 1.20 -9.26 3.12
N THR A 111 1.66 -9.04 1.90
CA THR A 111 0.77 -8.96 0.73
C THR A 111 0.58 -10.36 0.21
N LEU A 112 -0.67 -10.83 0.15
CA LEU A 112 -1.01 -12.20 -0.24
C LEU A 112 -1.92 -12.19 -1.46
N CYS A 113 -1.67 -13.11 -2.39
CA CYS A 113 -2.53 -13.34 -3.55
C CYS A 113 -2.84 -14.84 -3.67
N HIS A 114 -4.13 -15.15 -3.86
CA HIS A 114 -4.60 -16.48 -4.19
C HIS A 114 -5.39 -16.41 -5.49
N ASP A 115 -5.14 -17.39 -6.36
CA ASP A 115 -5.86 -17.57 -7.61
C ASP A 115 -6.37 -19.00 -7.75
N SER A 116 -7.26 -19.16 -8.72
CA SER A 116 -7.81 -20.42 -9.17
C SER A 116 -8.21 -20.23 -10.62
N ALA A 117 -8.75 -21.27 -11.27
CA ALA A 117 -9.21 -21.13 -12.64
C ALA A 117 -10.28 -20.03 -12.81
N ASP A 118 -11.17 -19.89 -11.82
CA ASP A 118 -12.41 -19.10 -11.94
C ASP A 118 -12.46 -17.87 -11.04
N ALA A 119 -11.53 -17.75 -10.07
CA ALA A 119 -11.54 -16.66 -9.10
C ALA A 119 -10.15 -16.35 -8.58
N TRP A 120 -9.97 -15.12 -8.11
CA TRP A 120 -8.78 -14.65 -7.42
C TRP A 120 -9.14 -13.67 -6.31
N ALA A 121 -8.27 -13.58 -5.30
CA ALA A 121 -8.28 -12.52 -4.30
C ALA A 121 -6.86 -12.11 -3.95
N VAL A 122 -6.72 -10.84 -3.61
CA VAL A 122 -5.48 -10.27 -3.12
C VAL A 122 -5.76 -9.43 -1.88
N GLU A 123 -4.83 -9.44 -0.95
CA GLU A 123 -4.80 -8.53 0.18
C GLU A 123 -3.44 -7.87 0.35
N ALA A 124 -3.44 -6.64 0.84
CA ALA A 124 -2.24 -5.90 1.20
C ALA A 124 -2.46 -5.16 2.53
N PRO A 125 -1.42 -5.02 3.36
CA PRO A 125 -1.53 -4.27 4.61
C PRO A 125 -1.56 -2.76 4.33
N LEU A 126 -2.31 -2.04 5.15
CA LEU A 126 -2.35 -0.59 5.15
C LEU A 126 -1.34 -0.03 6.16
N SER A 127 -0.69 1.09 5.84
CA SER A 127 0.28 1.79 6.69
C SER A 127 -0.34 2.27 8.00
N THR A 128 -1.66 2.46 8.03
CA THR A 128 -2.41 2.74 9.27
C THR A 128 -2.66 1.51 10.14
N SER A 129 -2.12 0.35 9.78
CA SER A 129 -2.00 -0.82 10.66
C SER A 129 -1.02 -0.53 11.79
N VAL A 130 -1.53 0.05 12.86
CA VAL A 130 -0.79 0.15 14.13
C VAL A 130 -0.70 -1.23 14.76
N SER A 131 0.49 -1.57 15.28
CA SER A 131 0.76 -2.78 16.06
C SER A 131 -0.33 -2.98 17.13
N GLY A 132 -1.32 -3.84 16.86
CA GLY A 132 -2.46 -4.10 17.74
C GLY A 132 -3.84 -4.17 17.05
N THR A 133 -4.06 -3.43 15.96
CA THR A 133 -5.28 -3.56 15.13
C THR A 133 -4.89 -3.58 13.65
N PRO A 134 -4.72 -4.78 13.08
CA PRO A 134 -4.33 -4.89 11.70
C PRO A 134 -5.44 -4.41 10.78
N LYS A 135 -5.05 -3.63 9.76
CA LYS A 135 -5.92 -3.16 8.69
C LYS A 135 -5.37 -3.64 7.36
N MET A 136 -6.07 -4.60 6.77
CA MET A 136 -5.79 -5.11 5.43
C MET A 136 -6.76 -4.47 4.46
N TYR A 137 -6.33 -4.29 3.22
CA TYR A 137 -7.21 -3.99 2.10
C TYR A 137 -7.24 -5.20 1.19
N CYS A 138 -8.43 -5.74 0.97
CA CYS A 138 -8.64 -6.91 0.13
C CYS A 138 -9.41 -6.52 -1.13
N SER A 139 -9.04 -7.09 -2.27
CA SER A 139 -9.81 -7.02 -3.52
C SER A 139 -9.90 -8.40 -4.17
N ASP A 140 -11.03 -8.70 -4.79
CA ASP A 140 -11.26 -9.98 -5.47
C ASP A 140 -11.93 -9.83 -6.85
N SER A 141 -12.00 -10.98 -7.52
CA SER A 141 -12.67 -11.25 -8.81
C SER A 141 -14.17 -10.95 -8.82
N THR A 142 -14.86 -10.95 -7.68
CA THR A 142 -16.30 -10.68 -7.62
C THR A 142 -16.62 -9.18 -7.67
N GLY A 143 -15.60 -8.34 -7.71
CA GLY A 143 -15.75 -6.89 -7.69
C GLY A 143 -15.64 -6.29 -6.28
N VAL A 144 -15.51 -7.09 -5.23
CA VAL A 144 -15.35 -6.57 -3.86
C VAL A 144 -13.98 -5.92 -3.69
N SER A 145 -13.97 -4.77 -3.00
CA SER A 145 -12.78 -4.08 -2.53
C SER A 145 -13.10 -3.42 -1.20
N LYS A 146 -12.51 -3.91 -0.10
CA LYS A 146 -12.88 -3.48 1.26
C LYS A 146 -11.72 -3.56 2.24
N GLU A 147 -11.78 -2.74 3.28
CA GLU A 147 -10.91 -2.87 4.46
C GLU A 147 -11.38 -4.04 5.33
N LYS A 148 -10.42 -4.83 5.84
CA LYS A 148 -10.65 -5.98 6.72
C LYS A 148 -9.68 -5.96 7.89
N SER A 149 -10.11 -6.50 9.02
CA SER A 149 -9.24 -6.74 10.19
C SER A 149 -8.74 -8.18 10.29
N ALA A 150 -9.33 -9.10 9.52
CA ALA A 150 -8.84 -10.47 9.38
C ALA A 150 -8.05 -10.61 8.07
N VAL A 151 -6.94 -11.34 8.14
CA VAL A 151 -6.18 -11.78 6.96
C VAL A 151 -7.02 -12.72 6.08
N LEU A 152 -6.64 -12.81 4.82
CA LEU A 152 -7.19 -13.76 3.87
C LEU A 152 -6.86 -15.17 4.33
N ALA A 153 -7.88 -16.01 4.41
CA ALA A 153 -7.73 -17.40 4.84
C ALA A 153 -6.98 -18.20 3.78
N ALA A 154 -6.38 -19.32 4.20
CA ALA A 154 -5.74 -20.26 3.28
C ALA A 154 -6.71 -20.66 2.16
N SER A 155 -6.23 -20.60 0.92
CA SER A 155 -6.94 -20.89 -0.32
C SER A 155 -8.18 -20.02 -0.59
N ALA A 156 -8.42 -18.97 0.20
CA ALA A 156 -9.55 -18.10 -0.03
C ALA A 156 -9.28 -17.20 -1.26
N VAL A 157 -10.16 -17.29 -2.24
CA VAL A 157 -10.19 -16.48 -3.47
C VAL A 157 -11.29 -15.42 -3.43
N ALA A 158 -11.74 -15.06 -2.22
CA ALA A 158 -12.74 -14.02 -1.98
C ALA A 158 -12.42 -13.22 -0.72
N CYS A 159 -12.76 -11.94 -0.76
CA CYS A 159 -12.66 -11.01 0.36
C CYS A 159 -13.89 -11.11 1.28
#